data_AF-A0AAV3FRU8-F1
#
_entry.id   AF-A0AAV3FRU8-F1
#
_cell.length_a   1.000
_cell.length_b   1.000
_cell.length_c   1.000
_cell.angle_alpha   90.00
_cell.angle_beta   90.00
_cell.angle_gamma   90.00
#
_symmetry.space_group_name_H-M   'P 1'
#
loop_
_entity.id
_entity.type
_entity.pdbx_description
1 polymer ?
#
loop_
_entity_poly.entity_id
_entity_poly.type
_entity_poly.pdbx_seq_one_letter_code
_entity_poly.pdbx_strand_id
1 'polypeptide(L)'
;MIDMIKRWIEKIKSSAIAKPFVVTKKWFQDNVIKRKLVVFSVLFVAWISLLLGAIYSPQRQTYTDEQLKTKQAFENGTGEMRLSSQTYSPETGIIILQFETKDSTSPVDRGIDTKRLKWNLYAKKKTSQTTMEIIPIVDNKISIIIRNVPEDFGAYAIDITNKTISSSSIDIDVSNPSEEQEKPSKTKDNNTDNVIQFYVTTQSSQLKTGSLKKVSREEFALSEINEEKDFQTGQIKKLSRSIKQLKTSIEDDESRKSGLLKEAEYLSGEDLESNQKDIATIESNIETKNRSIETATQNIEKVQAKIASLEKKATAIKDGTFEFSNPIETVEMK
;
A
#
# COMPACT_ATOMS: atom_id res chain seq x y z
N MET A 1 -19.42 65.19 -35.53
CA MET A 1 -18.99 63.83 -35.15
C MET A 1 -17.53 63.79 -34.70
N ILE A 2 -16.59 64.38 -35.45
CA ILE A 2 -15.15 64.47 -35.10
C ILE A 2 -14.90 65.22 -33.79
N ASP A 3 -15.59 66.32 -33.53
CA ASP A 3 -15.40 67.09 -32.28
C ASP A 3 -15.95 66.40 -31.03
N MET A 4 -16.94 65.52 -31.20
CA MET A 4 -17.50 64.74 -30.10
C MET A 4 -16.53 63.63 -29.66
N ILE A 5 -15.82 63.03 -30.64
CA ILE A 5 -14.75 62.06 -30.41
C ILE A 5 -13.55 62.73 -29.74
N LYS A 6 -13.15 63.92 -30.18
CA LYS A 6 -12.05 64.69 -29.54
C LYS A 6 -12.35 65.00 -28.07
N ARG A 7 -13.56 65.45 -27.75
CA ARG A 7 -13.98 65.72 -26.36
C ARG A 7 -14.00 64.45 -25.50
N TRP A 8 -14.40 63.31 -26.07
CA TRP A 8 -14.35 62.02 -25.37
C TRP A 8 -12.92 61.57 -25.07
N ILE A 9 -12.00 61.74 -26.02
CA ILE A 9 -10.57 61.42 -25.84
C ILE A 9 -9.92 62.33 -24.77
N GLU A 10 -10.27 63.61 -24.73
CA GLU A 10 -9.82 64.54 -23.67
C GLU A 10 -10.38 64.18 -22.28
N LYS A 11 -11.64 63.73 -22.22
CA LYS A 11 -12.27 63.30 -20.97
C LYS A 11 -11.65 62.00 -20.43
N ILE A 12 -11.27 61.08 -21.31
CA ILE A 12 -10.55 59.85 -20.94
C ILE A 12 -9.12 60.18 -20.47
N LYS A 13 -8.40 61.06 -21.17
CA LYS A 13 -7.04 61.50 -20.78
C LYS A 13 -6.99 62.25 -19.45
N SER A 14 -8.06 62.96 -19.08
CA SER A 14 -8.14 63.72 -17.82
C SER A 14 -8.67 62.88 -16.64
N SER A 15 -9.12 61.65 -16.88
CA SER A 15 -9.59 60.73 -15.83
C SER A 15 -8.47 60.32 -14.87
N ALA A 16 -8.80 60.15 -13.59
CA ALA A 16 -7.85 59.73 -12.55
C ALA A 16 -7.19 58.38 -12.83
N ILE A 17 -7.83 57.53 -13.64
CA ILE A 17 -7.38 56.19 -14.03
C ILE A 17 -6.35 56.24 -15.16
N ALA A 18 -6.48 57.20 -16.10
CA ALA A 18 -5.56 57.33 -17.23
C ALA A 18 -4.30 58.16 -16.90
N LYS A 19 -4.36 59.04 -15.89
CA LYS A 19 -3.22 59.84 -15.42
C LYS A 19 -1.95 59.01 -15.16
N PRO A 20 -1.97 57.90 -14.39
CA PRO A 20 -0.77 57.08 -14.19
C PRO A 20 -0.23 56.53 -15.52
N PHE A 21 -1.11 56.07 -16.42
CA PHE A 21 -0.71 55.54 -17.73
C PHE A 21 -0.02 56.58 -18.64
N VAL A 22 -0.52 57.81 -18.64
CA VAL A 22 0.06 58.91 -19.42
C VAL A 22 1.42 59.34 -18.84
N VAL A 23 1.54 59.40 -17.52
CA VAL A 23 2.81 59.71 -16.83
C VAL A 23 3.85 58.62 -17.10
N THR A 24 3.47 57.35 -16.96
CA THR A 24 4.34 56.20 -17.26
C THR A 24 4.76 56.18 -18.74
N LYS A 25 3.83 56.46 -19.67
CA LYS A 25 4.13 56.56 -21.10
C LYS A 25 5.12 57.67 -21.42
N LYS A 26 4.94 58.86 -20.82
CA LYS A 26 5.85 59.99 -21.02
C LYS A 26 7.24 59.69 -20.45
N TRP A 27 7.30 59.11 -19.24
CA TRP A 27 8.56 58.66 -18.64
C TRP A 27 9.30 57.63 -19.51
N PHE A 28 8.57 56.68 -20.10
CA PHE A 28 9.12 55.70 -21.06
C PHE A 28 9.57 56.32 -22.38
N GLN A 29 8.96 57.42 -22.82
CA GLN A 29 9.41 58.17 -24.00
C GLN A 29 10.71 58.92 -23.73
N ASP A 30 10.82 59.56 -22.56
CA ASP A 30 11.97 60.37 -22.18
C ASP A 30 13.20 59.52 -21.80
N ASN A 31 13.01 58.30 -21.29
CA ASN A 31 14.09 57.42 -20.85
C ASN A 31 14.27 56.20 -21.77
N VAL A 32 14.79 56.41 -22.99
CA VAL A 32 14.91 55.39 -24.03
C VAL A 32 15.68 54.13 -23.58
N ILE A 33 16.78 54.29 -22.84
CA ILE A 33 17.59 53.17 -22.33
C ILE A 33 16.83 52.40 -21.24
N LYS A 34 16.22 53.10 -20.28
CA LYS A 34 15.45 52.48 -19.19
C LYS A 34 14.21 51.76 -19.71
N ARG A 35 13.58 52.26 -20.78
CA ARG A 35 12.48 51.56 -21.48
C ARG A 35 12.93 50.18 -21.98
N LYS A 36 14.05 50.13 -22.69
CA LYS A 36 14.61 48.86 -23.19
C LYS A 36 14.94 47.91 -22.04
N LEU A 37 15.51 48.42 -20.95
CA LEU A 37 15.82 47.65 -19.75
C LEU A 37 14.57 47.08 -19.07
N VAL A 38 13.51 47.88 -18.92
CA VAL A 38 12.25 47.41 -18.32
C VAL A 38 11.56 46.38 -19.20
N VAL A 39 11.49 46.61 -20.51
CA VAL A 39 10.92 45.61 -21.46
C VAL A 39 11.72 44.30 -21.39
N PHE A 40 13.04 44.38 -21.37
CA PHE A 40 13.90 43.22 -21.22
C PHE A 40 13.69 42.52 -19.87
N SER A 41 13.57 43.27 -18.77
CA SER A 41 13.30 42.73 -17.43
C SER A 41 11.96 42.00 -17.37
N VAL A 42 10.90 42.57 -17.95
CA VAL A 42 9.58 41.91 -18.04
C VAL A 42 9.66 40.62 -18.85
N LEU A 43 10.34 40.63 -20.01
CA LEU A 43 10.55 39.42 -20.80
C LEU A 43 11.37 38.38 -20.06
N PHE A 44 12.39 38.80 -19.31
CA PHE A 44 13.23 37.92 -18.51
C PHE A 44 12.46 37.29 -17.34
N VAL A 45 11.63 38.05 -16.64
CA VAL A 45 10.72 37.54 -15.59
C VAL A 45 9.70 36.55 -16.18
N ALA A 46 9.16 36.83 -17.37
CA ALA A 46 8.27 35.90 -18.06
C ALA A 46 8.99 34.60 -18.44
N TRP A 47 10.24 34.68 -18.91
CA TRP A 47 11.09 33.52 -19.18
C TRP A 47 11.38 32.69 -17.93
N ILE A 48 11.76 33.33 -16.82
CA ILE A 48 11.97 32.65 -15.53
C ILE A 48 10.67 31.98 -15.08
N SER A 49 9.53 32.66 -15.20
CA SER A 49 8.23 32.11 -14.82
C SER A 49 7.87 30.87 -15.66
N LEU A 50 8.18 30.86 -16.96
CA LEU A 50 7.99 29.69 -17.81
C LEU A 50 8.95 28.54 -17.44
N LEU A 51 10.20 28.83 -17.12
CA LEU A 51 11.18 27.83 -16.67
C LEU A 51 10.77 27.21 -15.32
N LEU A 52 10.35 28.04 -14.36
CA LEU A 52 9.81 27.57 -13.09
C LEU A 52 8.53 26.77 -13.33
N GLY A 53 7.65 27.22 -14.23
CA GLY A 53 6.47 26.48 -14.65
C GLY A 53 6.79 25.11 -15.25
N ALA A 54 7.88 24.99 -16.02
CA ALA A 54 8.33 23.71 -16.56
C ALA A 54 8.94 22.79 -15.48
N ILE A 55 9.67 23.35 -14.51
CA ILE A 55 10.27 22.60 -13.39
C ILE A 55 9.19 22.10 -12.42
N TYR A 56 8.18 22.92 -12.13
CA TYR A 56 7.08 22.59 -11.21
C TYR A 56 5.86 21.97 -11.89
N SER A 57 5.83 21.92 -13.23
CA SER A 57 4.77 21.21 -13.93
C SER A 57 4.79 19.74 -13.52
N PRO A 58 3.64 19.13 -13.20
CA PRO A 58 3.54 17.70 -13.02
C PRO A 58 4.15 16.99 -14.23
N GLN A 59 4.97 15.97 -13.99
CA GLN A 59 5.44 15.10 -15.07
C GLN A 59 4.22 14.46 -15.75
N ARG A 60 4.24 14.37 -17.08
CA ARG A 60 3.17 13.69 -17.83
C ARG A 60 3.11 12.24 -17.36
N GLN A 61 2.04 11.87 -16.65
CA GLN A 61 1.77 10.47 -16.32
C GLN A 61 1.33 9.76 -17.59
N THR A 62 2.14 8.81 -18.05
CA THR A 62 1.83 7.98 -19.22
C THR A 62 0.93 6.79 -18.89
N TYR A 63 0.73 6.50 -17.60
CA TYR A 63 -0.10 5.41 -17.08
C TYR A 63 -1.28 5.98 -16.30
N THR A 64 -2.45 5.34 -16.43
CA THR A 64 -3.64 5.73 -15.68
C THR A 64 -3.54 5.25 -14.23
N ASP A 65 -4.27 5.90 -13.31
CA ASP A 65 -4.38 5.44 -11.92
C ASP A 65 -4.89 3.99 -11.83
N GLU A 66 -5.69 3.56 -12.81
CA GLU A 66 -6.17 2.19 -12.90
C GLU A 66 -5.06 1.18 -13.22
N GLN A 67 -4.14 1.54 -14.12
CA GLN A 67 -2.97 0.71 -14.43
C GLN A 67 -1.99 0.65 -13.26
N LEU A 68 -1.93 1.71 -12.45
CA LEU A 68 -1.08 1.79 -11.25
C LEU A 68 -1.77 1.27 -9.98
N LYS A 69 -2.95 0.63 -10.09
CA LYS A 69 -3.63 0.00 -8.95
C LYS A 69 -2.72 -1.04 -8.32
N THR A 70 -2.46 -0.85 -7.03
CA THR A 70 -1.65 -1.77 -6.22
C THR A 70 -2.46 -2.88 -5.57
N LYS A 71 -3.79 -2.92 -5.75
CA LYS A 71 -4.65 -4.00 -5.28
C LYS A 71 -5.46 -4.55 -6.45
N GLN A 72 -5.40 -5.86 -6.66
CA GLN A 72 -6.13 -6.56 -7.73
C GLN A 72 -6.71 -7.86 -7.20
N ALA A 73 -7.88 -8.24 -7.71
CA ALA A 73 -8.55 -9.50 -7.40
C ALA A 73 -8.54 -10.39 -8.65
N PHE A 74 -8.41 -11.69 -8.46
CA PHE A 74 -8.52 -12.64 -9.56
C PHE A 74 -9.98 -12.77 -10.01
N GLU A 75 -10.26 -12.75 -11.31
CA GLU A 75 -11.64 -12.71 -11.83
C GLU A 75 -12.43 -13.97 -11.47
N ASN A 76 -11.74 -15.10 -11.32
CA ASN A 76 -12.35 -16.36 -10.90
C ASN A 76 -12.65 -16.46 -9.39
N GLY A 77 -12.47 -15.36 -8.64
CA GLY A 77 -12.81 -15.29 -7.22
C GLY A 77 -11.86 -16.07 -6.29
N THR A 78 -10.74 -16.58 -6.80
CA THR A 78 -9.81 -17.41 -6.01
C THR A 78 -9.00 -16.64 -4.99
N GLY A 79 -8.96 -15.31 -5.06
CA GLY A 79 -8.28 -14.49 -4.09
C GLY A 79 -7.99 -13.07 -4.56
N GLU A 80 -7.21 -12.35 -3.76
CA GLU A 80 -6.71 -11.02 -4.08
C GLU A 80 -5.22 -10.89 -3.76
N MET A 81 -4.55 -9.98 -4.46
CA MET A 81 -3.17 -9.60 -4.21
C MET A 81 -3.02 -8.09 -4.10
N ARG A 82 -2.15 -7.67 -3.18
CA ARG A 82 -1.81 -6.27 -2.94
C ARG A 82 -0.31 -6.06 -2.99
N LEU A 83 0.16 -5.20 -3.88
CA LEU A 83 1.51 -4.67 -3.92
C LEU A 83 1.66 -3.59 -2.84
N SER A 84 2.15 -3.99 -1.66
CA SER A 84 2.20 -3.15 -0.46
C SER A 84 3.40 -2.19 -0.43
N SER A 85 4.50 -2.55 -1.09
CA SER A 85 5.72 -1.73 -1.15
C SER A 85 6.44 -1.88 -2.48
N GLN A 86 7.00 -0.77 -2.96
CA GLN A 86 7.83 -0.71 -4.17
C GLN A 86 9.02 0.20 -3.89
N THR A 87 10.24 -0.34 -3.95
CA THR A 87 11.46 0.42 -3.72
C THR A 87 12.46 0.15 -4.84
N TYR A 88 12.99 1.21 -5.45
CA TYR A 88 14.05 1.15 -6.44
C TYR A 88 15.33 1.77 -5.90
N SER A 89 16.46 1.11 -6.15
CA SER A 89 17.78 1.64 -5.90
C SER A 89 18.56 1.85 -7.19
N PRO A 90 18.73 3.11 -7.64
CA PRO A 90 19.55 3.44 -8.80
C PRO A 90 20.99 2.97 -8.66
N GLU A 91 21.57 3.10 -7.46
CA GLU A 91 22.96 2.75 -7.16
C GLU A 91 23.27 1.26 -7.38
N THR A 92 22.32 0.38 -7.09
CA THR A 92 22.52 -1.07 -7.20
C THR A 92 21.75 -1.71 -8.35
N GLY A 93 20.86 -0.97 -9.02
CA GLY A 93 19.98 -1.50 -10.07
C GLY A 93 19.03 -2.58 -9.54
N ILE A 94 18.52 -2.41 -8.31
CA ILE A 94 17.64 -3.37 -7.64
C ILE A 94 16.27 -2.73 -7.41
N ILE A 95 15.20 -3.45 -7.77
CA ILE A 95 13.84 -3.17 -7.31
C ILE A 95 13.44 -4.25 -6.30
N ILE A 96 12.91 -3.84 -5.15
CA ILE A 96 12.23 -4.70 -4.19
C ILE A 96 10.73 -4.40 -4.23
N LEU A 97 9.94 -5.46 -4.36
CA LEU A 97 8.49 -5.42 -4.32
C LEU A 97 7.99 -6.32 -3.19
N GLN A 98 7.02 -5.85 -2.42
CA GLN A 98 6.35 -6.65 -1.39
C GLN A 98 4.90 -6.85 -1.78
N PHE A 99 4.48 -8.11 -1.82
CA PHE A 99 3.12 -8.52 -2.12
C PHE A 99 2.48 -9.15 -0.90
N GLU A 100 1.21 -8.83 -0.68
CA GLU A 100 0.34 -9.52 0.24
C GLU A 100 -0.74 -10.28 -0.53
N THR A 101 -1.05 -11.50 -0.11
CA THR A 101 -2.05 -12.33 -0.78
C THR A 101 -3.15 -12.76 0.19
N LYS A 102 -4.36 -12.92 -0.32
CA LYS A 102 -5.49 -13.49 0.41
C LYS A 102 -6.11 -14.59 -0.44
N ASP A 103 -6.16 -15.80 0.10
CA ASP A 103 -6.84 -16.93 -0.51
C ASP A 103 -8.32 -16.89 -0.14
N SER A 104 -9.21 -16.91 -1.15
CA SER A 104 -10.66 -16.94 -0.95
C SER A 104 -11.25 -18.35 -1.09
N THR A 105 -10.43 -19.35 -1.43
CA THR A 105 -10.85 -20.74 -1.66
C THR A 105 -10.79 -21.61 -0.41
N SER A 106 -10.16 -21.12 0.65
CA SER A 106 -9.97 -21.83 1.90
C SER A 106 -10.55 -21.02 3.08
N PRO A 107 -11.23 -21.67 4.05
CA PRO A 107 -11.63 -21.02 5.30
C PRO A 107 -10.44 -20.76 6.23
N VAL A 108 -9.25 -21.28 5.89
CA VAL A 108 -8.03 -21.05 6.64
C VAL A 108 -7.47 -19.68 6.27
N ASP A 109 -7.28 -18.80 7.25
CA ASP A 109 -6.68 -17.48 7.11
C ASP A 109 -5.19 -17.57 6.72
N ARG A 110 -4.95 -17.84 5.44
CA ARG A 110 -3.66 -17.98 4.78
C ARG A 110 -3.69 -17.25 3.44
N GLY A 111 -2.50 -16.91 2.95
CA GLY A 111 -2.35 -16.42 1.59
C GLY A 111 -2.36 -17.55 0.57
N ILE A 112 -2.35 -17.15 -0.70
CA ILE A 112 -2.29 -18.08 -1.83
C ILE A 112 -0.92 -18.75 -1.84
N ASP A 113 -0.90 -20.09 -1.90
CA ASP A 113 0.34 -20.85 -2.01
C ASP A 113 1.16 -20.39 -3.23
N THR A 114 2.39 -19.95 -2.98
CA THR A 114 3.32 -19.49 -4.02
C THR A 114 3.59 -20.53 -5.11
N LYS A 115 3.47 -21.84 -4.81
CA LYS A 115 3.59 -22.91 -5.81
C LYS A 115 2.45 -22.89 -6.84
N ARG A 116 1.31 -22.31 -6.48
CA ARG A 116 0.15 -22.13 -7.35
C ARG A 116 0.18 -20.79 -8.10
N LEU A 117 1.17 -19.94 -7.87
CA LEU A 117 1.34 -18.67 -8.57
C LEU A 117 2.41 -18.83 -9.66
N LYS A 118 2.05 -18.54 -10.90
CA LYS A 118 3.00 -18.40 -12.01
C LYS A 118 3.25 -16.92 -12.27
N TRP A 119 4.51 -16.54 -12.32
CA TRP A 119 4.92 -15.15 -12.47
C TRP A 119 5.61 -14.96 -13.83
N ASN A 120 5.33 -13.85 -14.50
CA ASN A 120 6.05 -13.43 -15.70
C ASN A 120 6.43 -11.96 -15.54
N LEU A 121 7.66 -11.62 -15.90
CA LEU A 121 8.17 -10.26 -15.87
C LEU A 121 8.33 -9.74 -17.29
N TYR A 122 7.66 -8.63 -17.60
CA TYR A 122 7.79 -7.93 -18.87
C TYR A 122 8.46 -6.58 -18.68
N ALA A 123 9.34 -6.22 -19.60
CA ALA A 123 10.08 -4.97 -19.58
C ALA A 123 9.84 -4.18 -20.86
N LYS A 124 9.62 -2.86 -20.72
CA LYS A 124 9.56 -1.96 -21.89
C LYS A 124 10.93 -1.81 -22.55
N LYS A 125 12.00 -1.80 -21.77
CA LYS A 125 13.39 -1.83 -22.24
C LYS A 125 14.02 -3.12 -21.73
N LYS A 126 14.09 -4.12 -22.59
CA LYS A 126 14.73 -5.40 -22.23
C LYS A 126 16.24 -5.20 -22.13
N THR A 127 16.82 -5.56 -20.99
CA THR A 127 18.25 -5.87 -20.88
C THR A 127 18.37 -7.39 -20.75
N SER A 128 19.39 -8.00 -21.34
CA SER A 128 19.59 -9.45 -21.32
C SER A 128 19.95 -10.02 -19.95
N GLN A 129 20.03 -9.17 -18.91
CA GLN A 129 20.49 -9.53 -17.58
C GLN A 129 19.45 -9.27 -16.48
N THR A 130 18.31 -8.64 -16.78
CA THR A 130 17.28 -8.41 -15.75
C THR A 130 16.60 -9.73 -15.37
N THR A 131 16.66 -10.05 -14.09
CA THR A 131 16.08 -11.27 -13.50
C THR A 131 15.17 -10.93 -12.33
N MET A 132 14.14 -11.73 -12.12
CA MET A 132 13.21 -11.65 -11.01
C MET A 132 13.33 -12.87 -10.09
N GLU A 133 13.53 -12.64 -8.80
CA GLU A 133 13.62 -13.68 -7.77
C GLU A 133 12.42 -13.56 -6.82
N ILE A 134 11.69 -14.65 -6.62
CA ILE A 134 10.51 -14.70 -5.76
C ILE A 134 10.90 -15.33 -4.41
N ILE A 135 10.52 -14.69 -3.31
CA ILE A 135 10.92 -15.08 -1.97
C ILE A 135 9.69 -15.09 -1.06
N PRO A 136 9.11 -16.27 -0.76
CA PRO A 136 7.99 -16.37 0.16
C PRO A 136 8.47 -16.14 1.59
N ILE A 137 7.97 -15.09 2.26
CA ILE A 137 8.35 -14.76 3.64
C ILE A 137 7.46 -15.53 4.62
N VAL A 138 6.16 -15.24 4.59
CA VAL A 138 5.09 -15.96 5.30
C VAL A 138 3.98 -16.34 4.32
N ASP A 139 3.01 -17.15 4.76
CA ASP A 139 1.94 -17.67 3.89
C ASP A 139 1.22 -16.59 3.07
N ASN A 140 1.09 -15.37 3.59
CA ASN A 140 0.42 -14.25 2.93
C ASN A 140 1.35 -13.11 2.49
N LYS A 141 2.67 -13.23 2.62
CA LYS A 141 3.63 -12.19 2.20
C LYS A 141 4.73 -12.76 1.33
N ILE A 142 4.93 -12.12 0.18
CA ILE A 142 5.90 -12.52 -0.83
C ILE A 142 6.75 -11.30 -1.17
N SER A 143 8.07 -11.42 -1.04
CA SER A 143 9.01 -10.39 -1.47
C SER A 143 9.62 -10.79 -2.82
N ILE A 144 9.79 -9.83 -3.71
CA ILE A 144 10.35 -10.03 -5.04
C ILE A 144 11.53 -9.09 -5.23
N ILE A 145 12.64 -9.64 -5.73
CA ILE A 145 13.82 -8.87 -6.11
C ILE A 145 13.91 -8.87 -7.63
N ILE A 146 13.93 -7.70 -8.25
CA ILE A 146 14.29 -7.54 -9.65
C ILE A 146 15.71 -6.97 -9.71
N ARG A 147 16.65 -7.70 -10.31
CA ARG A 147 18.06 -7.33 -10.40
C ARG A 147 18.42 -6.79 -11.78
N ASN A 148 19.52 -6.05 -11.86
CA ASN A 148 20.08 -5.48 -13.10
C ASN A 148 19.11 -4.54 -13.82
N VAL A 149 18.35 -3.77 -13.03
CA VAL A 149 17.42 -2.77 -13.53
C VAL A 149 18.18 -1.50 -13.94
N PRO A 150 18.04 -1.02 -15.18
CA PRO A 150 18.67 0.23 -15.61
C PRO A 150 17.93 1.46 -15.03
N GLU A 151 18.62 2.58 -14.88
CA GLU A 151 18.04 3.83 -14.34
C GLU A 151 16.83 4.34 -15.12
N ASP A 152 16.79 4.09 -16.43
CA ASP A 152 15.77 4.56 -17.35
C ASP A 152 14.82 3.45 -17.82
N PHE A 153 14.63 2.40 -17.01
CA PHE A 153 13.84 1.20 -17.34
C PHE A 153 12.41 1.46 -17.81
N GLY A 154 11.86 2.64 -17.51
CA GLY A 154 10.55 3.08 -17.97
C GLY A 154 9.41 2.41 -17.21
N ALA A 155 9.14 1.14 -17.52
CA ALA A 155 8.16 0.34 -16.81
C ALA A 155 8.45 -1.17 -16.91
N TYR A 156 8.13 -1.86 -15.81
CA TYR A 156 7.95 -3.30 -15.75
C TYR A 156 6.48 -3.63 -15.53
N ALA A 157 6.01 -4.71 -16.14
CA ALA A 157 4.70 -5.30 -15.87
C ALA A 157 4.93 -6.71 -15.35
N ILE A 158 4.22 -7.06 -14.29
CA ILE A 158 4.34 -8.35 -13.61
C ILE A 158 2.99 -9.02 -13.71
N ASP A 159 2.94 -10.06 -14.53
CA ASP A 159 1.75 -10.90 -14.65
C ASP A 159 1.84 -12.02 -13.63
N ILE A 160 0.77 -12.20 -12.86
CA ILE A 160 0.62 -13.30 -11.93
C ILE A 160 -0.60 -14.10 -12.35
N THR A 161 -0.38 -15.36 -12.75
CA THR A 161 -1.44 -16.32 -12.98
C THR A 161 -1.65 -17.15 -11.71
N ASN A 162 -2.85 -17.13 -11.15
CA ASN A 162 -3.21 -18.08 -10.10
C ASN A 162 -3.62 -19.42 -10.74
N LYS A 163 -3.20 -20.55 -10.16
CA LYS A 163 -3.57 -21.90 -10.61
C LYS A 163 -4.48 -22.61 -9.62
N THR A 164 -4.93 -21.89 -8.59
CA THR A 164 -5.90 -22.40 -7.62
C THR A 164 -7.23 -22.66 -8.33
N ILE A 165 -7.78 -23.85 -8.12
CA ILE A 165 -9.07 -24.25 -8.70
C ILE A 165 -10.17 -23.71 -7.77
N SER A 166 -11.17 -23.04 -8.34
CA SER A 166 -12.35 -22.65 -7.59
C SER A 166 -13.29 -23.85 -7.44
N SER A 167 -13.90 -24.03 -6.27
CA SER A 167 -14.94 -25.06 -6.09
C SER A 167 -16.16 -24.82 -6.98
N SER A 168 -16.46 -23.55 -7.29
CA SER A 168 -17.55 -23.15 -8.18
C SER A 168 -17.32 -23.51 -9.66
N SER A 169 -16.10 -23.86 -10.05
CA SER A 169 -15.77 -24.29 -11.42
C SER A 169 -15.73 -25.81 -11.59
N ILE A 170 -16.07 -26.59 -10.55
CA ILE A 170 -16.10 -28.05 -10.61
C ILE A 170 -17.50 -28.50 -11.01
N ASP A 171 -17.65 -28.94 -12.26
CA ASP A 171 -18.86 -29.58 -12.76
C ASP A 171 -18.91 -31.04 -12.28
N ILE A 172 -19.90 -31.36 -11.44
CA ILE A 172 -20.15 -32.71 -10.92
C ILE A 172 -21.44 -33.31 -11.50
N ASP A 173 -22.09 -32.60 -12.43
CA ASP A 173 -23.38 -33.01 -12.97
C ASP A 173 -23.19 -34.10 -14.03
N VAL A 174 -24.04 -35.13 -13.96
CA VAL A 174 -24.08 -36.21 -14.94
C VAL A 174 -24.97 -35.76 -16.09
N SER A 175 -24.41 -35.67 -17.30
CA SER A 175 -25.16 -35.26 -18.48
C SER A 175 -26.29 -36.26 -18.78
N ASN A 176 -27.54 -35.84 -18.61
CA ASN A 176 -28.71 -36.64 -18.92
C ASN A 176 -29.10 -36.43 -20.41
N PRO A 177 -29.31 -37.48 -21.23
CA PRO A 177 -29.47 -37.35 -22.67
C PRO A 177 -30.82 -36.77 -23.15
N SER A 178 -31.72 -36.39 -22.24
CA SER A 178 -33.12 -36.07 -22.57
C SER A 178 -33.57 -34.64 -22.24
N GLU A 179 -32.65 -33.72 -21.95
CA GLU A 179 -33.02 -32.31 -21.79
C GLU A 179 -32.09 -31.42 -22.63
N GLU A 180 -32.58 -31.00 -23.80
CA GLU A 180 -32.17 -29.75 -24.44
C GLU A 180 -32.68 -28.57 -23.58
N GLN A 181 -32.17 -28.44 -22.37
CA GLN A 181 -32.27 -27.21 -21.59
C GLN A 181 -30.97 -26.43 -21.75
N GLU A 182 -31.11 -25.12 -21.90
CA GLU A 182 -30.07 -24.15 -22.21
C GLU A 182 -28.76 -24.51 -21.52
N LYS A 183 -27.75 -24.85 -22.32
CA LYS A 183 -26.37 -25.01 -21.84
C LYS A 183 -26.06 -23.79 -20.97
N PRO A 184 -25.72 -23.94 -19.67
CA PRO A 184 -24.97 -22.89 -19.02
C PRO A 184 -23.76 -22.70 -19.92
N SER A 185 -23.59 -21.48 -20.41
CA SER A 185 -22.51 -21.15 -21.33
C SER A 185 -21.23 -21.76 -20.79
N LYS A 186 -20.70 -22.76 -21.50
CA LYS A 186 -19.30 -23.15 -21.36
C LYS A 186 -18.52 -21.89 -21.66
N THR A 187 -18.19 -21.13 -20.62
CA THR A 187 -17.05 -20.23 -20.67
C THR A 187 -15.91 -21.18 -20.99
N LYS A 188 -15.49 -21.16 -22.26
CA LYS A 188 -14.22 -21.79 -22.63
C LYS A 188 -13.24 -21.28 -21.61
N ASP A 189 -12.55 -22.22 -20.98
CA ASP A 189 -11.47 -22.01 -20.03
C ASP A 189 -10.35 -21.26 -20.76
N ASN A 190 -10.59 -19.98 -21.04
CA ASN A 190 -9.59 -19.06 -21.51
C ASN A 190 -8.74 -18.81 -20.26
N ASN A 191 -7.61 -19.50 -20.17
CA ASN A 191 -6.58 -19.35 -19.13
C ASN A 191 -6.10 -17.90 -18.88
N THR A 192 -6.65 -16.91 -19.59
CA THR A 192 -6.44 -15.47 -19.41
C THR A 192 -7.17 -14.89 -18.21
N ASP A 193 -8.28 -15.50 -17.78
CA ASP A 193 -9.21 -14.89 -16.81
C ASP A 193 -8.71 -15.02 -15.35
N ASN A 194 -7.59 -15.72 -15.13
CA ASN A 194 -6.95 -15.83 -13.82
C ASN A 194 -5.57 -15.16 -13.75
N VAL A 195 -5.38 -14.10 -14.54
CA VAL A 195 -4.15 -13.31 -14.59
C VAL A 195 -4.42 -11.90 -14.06
N ILE A 196 -3.61 -11.46 -13.11
CA ILE A 196 -3.57 -10.07 -12.63
C ILE A 196 -2.23 -9.46 -13.02
N GLN A 197 -2.18 -8.14 -13.24
CA GLN A 197 -1.01 -7.46 -13.78
C GLN A 197 -0.66 -6.21 -12.97
N PHE A 198 0.54 -6.16 -12.40
CA PHE A 198 1.04 -4.97 -11.69
C PHE A 198 2.09 -4.22 -12.51
N TYR A 199 1.95 -2.89 -12.57
CA TYR A 199 2.93 -2.01 -13.19
C TYR A 199 3.86 -1.38 -12.16
N VAL A 200 5.17 -1.44 -12.44
CA VAL A 200 6.22 -0.76 -11.68
C VAL A 200 6.90 0.22 -12.63
N THR A 201 6.87 1.52 -12.34
CA THR A 201 7.38 2.55 -13.25
C THR A 201 7.99 3.71 -12.48
N THR A 202 9.03 4.34 -13.04
CA THR A 202 9.66 5.56 -12.51
C THR A 202 8.71 6.75 -12.45
N GLN A 203 7.60 6.72 -13.20
CA GLN A 203 6.57 7.77 -13.20
C GLN A 203 5.53 7.59 -12.09
N SER A 204 5.57 6.48 -11.34
CA SER A 204 4.61 6.19 -10.28
C SER A 204 5.06 6.83 -8.97
N SER A 205 4.15 7.53 -8.30
CA SER A 205 4.37 8.05 -6.93
C SER A 205 4.50 6.94 -5.89
N GLN A 206 4.09 5.71 -6.22
CA GLN A 206 4.20 4.54 -5.34
C GLN A 206 5.62 3.96 -5.30
N LEU A 207 6.44 4.22 -6.33
CA LEU A 207 7.82 3.74 -6.40
C LEU A 207 8.73 4.67 -5.60
N LYS A 208 9.21 4.19 -4.44
CA LYS A 208 10.15 4.94 -3.62
C LYS A 208 11.58 4.74 -4.13
N THR A 209 12.36 5.81 -4.18
CA THR A 209 13.80 5.72 -4.47
C THR A 209 14.58 5.64 -3.15
N GLY A 210 15.48 4.66 -3.02
CA GLY A 210 16.29 4.47 -1.82
C GLY A 210 17.62 3.78 -2.09
N SER A 211 18.53 3.77 -1.11
CA SER A 211 19.77 2.99 -1.20
C SER A 211 19.52 1.59 -0.65
N LEU A 212 19.65 0.59 -1.52
CA LEU A 212 19.52 -0.83 -1.16
C LEU A 212 20.91 -1.47 -1.23
N LYS A 213 21.25 -2.31 -0.25
CA LYS A 213 22.50 -3.07 -0.30
C LYS A 213 22.37 -4.19 -1.33
N LYS A 214 23.41 -4.38 -2.14
CA LYS A 214 23.52 -5.54 -3.02
C LYS A 214 23.80 -6.78 -2.16
N VAL A 215 22.75 -7.55 -1.89
CA VAL A 215 22.82 -8.80 -1.12
C VAL A 215 22.43 -9.99 -1.98
N SER A 216 22.91 -11.18 -1.58
CA SER A 216 22.44 -12.45 -2.15
C SER A 216 20.94 -12.67 -1.87
N ARG A 217 20.34 -13.63 -2.56
CA ARG A 217 18.93 -13.96 -2.37
C ARG A 217 18.68 -14.52 -0.97
N GLU A 218 19.61 -15.32 -0.48
CA GLU A 218 19.61 -15.98 0.81
C GLU A 218 19.71 -14.93 1.93
N GLU A 219 20.67 -14.01 1.83
CA GLU A 219 20.82 -12.91 2.80
C GLU A 219 19.59 -12.01 2.83
N PHE A 220 19.00 -11.71 1.68
CA PHE A 220 17.78 -10.93 1.60
C PHE A 220 16.59 -11.67 2.22
N ALA A 221 16.43 -12.96 1.91
CA ALA A 221 15.37 -13.78 2.51
C ALA A 221 15.50 -13.81 4.04
N LEU A 222 16.73 -13.94 4.55
CA LEU A 222 17.01 -13.89 5.98
C LEU A 222 16.73 -12.52 6.59
N SER A 223 17.02 -11.41 5.90
CA SER A 223 16.71 -10.08 6.41
C SER A 223 15.20 -9.86 6.52
N GLU A 224 14.44 -10.21 5.48
CA GLU A 224 12.96 -10.08 5.49
C GLU A 224 12.33 -10.98 6.56
N ILE A 225 12.84 -12.20 6.76
CA ILE A 225 12.39 -13.08 7.84
C ILE A 225 12.67 -12.45 9.21
N ASN A 226 13.84 -11.83 9.40
CA ASN A 226 14.17 -11.18 10.67
C ASN A 226 13.29 -9.95 10.93
N GLU A 227 13.04 -9.13 9.90
CA GLU A 227 12.12 -7.98 10.01
C GLU A 227 10.70 -8.44 10.40
N GLU A 228 10.21 -9.52 9.79
CA GLU A 228 8.92 -10.10 10.16
C GLU A 228 8.94 -10.64 11.59
N LYS A 229 10.01 -11.33 12.03
CA LYS A 229 10.15 -11.78 13.43
C LYS A 229 10.13 -10.62 14.43
N ASP A 230 10.79 -9.52 14.11
CA ASP A 230 10.83 -8.33 14.97
C ASP A 230 9.44 -7.70 15.07
N PHE A 231 8.72 -7.61 13.94
CA PHE A 231 7.33 -7.15 13.92
C PHE A 231 6.44 -8.03 14.81
N GLN A 232 6.51 -9.35 14.67
CA GLN A 232 5.74 -10.31 15.47
C GLN A 232 6.09 -10.23 16.96
N THR A 233 7.38 -10.09 17.29
CA THR A 233 7.85 -9.88 18.68
C THR A 233 7.31 -8.56 19.26
N GLY A 234 7.23 -7.52 18.44
CA GLY A 234 6.56 -6.26 18.78
C GLY A 234 5.08 -6.44 19.15
N GLN A 235 4.36 -7.28 18.41
CA GLN A 235 2.95 -7.60 18.72
C GLN A 235 2.83 -8.31 20.08
N ILE A 236 3.70 -9.29 20.38
CA ILE A 236 3.71 -9.97 21.69
C ILE A 236 3.94 -8.96 22.82
N LYS A 237 4.91 -8.04 22.67
CA LYS A 237 5.19 -6.99 23.67
C LYS A 237 3.97 -6.09 23.90
N LYS A 238 3.26 -5.72 22.82
CA LYS A 238 2.03 -4.92 22.90
C LYS A 238 0.94 -5.66 23.68
N LEU A 239 0.64 -6.91 23.30
CA LEU A 239 -0.38 -7.74 23.96
C LEU A 239 -0.04 -7.98 25.44
N SER A 240 1.23 -8.26 25.75
CA SER A 240 1.70 -8.46 27.13
C SER A 240 1.52 -7.21 28.00
N ARG A 241 1.77 -6.02 27.43
CA ARG A 241 1.52 -4.75 28.12
C ARG A 241 0.03 -4.53 28.38
N SER A 242 -0.83 -4.82 27.40
CA SER A 242 -2.29 -4.74 27.58
C SER A 242 -2.79 -5.70 28.65
N ILE A 243 -2.30 -6.94 28.68
CA ILE A 243 -2.62 -7.91 29.75
C ILE A 243 -2.21 -7.36 31.12
N LYS A 244 -1.02 -6.78 31.25
CA LYS A 244 -0.57 -6.16 32.51
C LYS A 244 -1.51 -5.04 32.97
N GLN A 245 -1.91 -4.16 32.06
CA GLN A 245 -2.84 -3.07 32.37
C GLN A 245 -4.23 -3.58 32.78
N LEU A 246 -4.74 -4.62 32.09
CA LEU A 246 -6.00 -5.26 32.46
C LEU A 246 -5.95 -5.89 33.85
N LYS A 247 -4.84 -6.57 34.19
CA LYS A 247 -4.63 -7.15 35.53
C LYS A 247 -4.62 -6.09 36.63
N THR A 248 -3.88 -4.99 36.45
CA THR A 248 -3.90 -3.87 37.41
C THR A 248 -5.30 -3.26 37.53
N SER A 249 -6.03 -3.11 36.41
CA SER A 249 -7.40 -2.60 36.45
C SER A 249 -8.39 -3.55 37.14
N ILE A 250 -8.15 -4.87 37.10
CA ILE A 250 -8.92 -5.87 37.86
C ILE A 250 -8.58 -5.75 39.35
N GLU A 251 -7.31 -5.60 39.71
CA GLU A 251 -6.88 -5.39 41.11
C GLU A 251 -7.56 -4.17 41.74
N ASP A 252 -7.64 -3.05 41.01
CA ASP A 252 -8.35 -1.85 41.46
C ASP A 252 -9.86 -2.11 41.66
N ASP A 253 -10.49 -2.83 40.73
CA ASP A 253 -11.90 -3.17 40.79
C ASP A 253 -12.22 -4.13 41.95
N GLU A 254 -11.38 -5.12 42.20
CA GLU A 254 -11.49 -6.02 43.35
C GLU A 254 -11.35 -5.25 44.67
N SER A 255 -10.44 -4.27 44.73
CA SER A 255 -10.32 -3.38 45.89
C SER A 255 -11.58 -2.54 46.11
N ARG A 256 -12.18 -1.99 45.04
CA ARG A 256 -13.44 -1.23 45.12
C ARG A 256 -14.59 -2.12 45.58
N LYS A 257 -14.73 -3.31 44.99
CA LYS A 257 -15.71 -4.31 45.38
C LYS A 257 -15.58 -4.69 46.85
N SER A 258 -14.35 -4.90 47.34
CA SER A 258 -14.12 -5.17 48.76
C SER A 258 -14.57 -4.01 49.66
N GLY A 259 -14.39 -2.76 49.23
CA GLY A 259 -14.91 -1.59 49.94
C GLY A 259 -16.44 -1.59 50.02
N LEU A 260 -17.13 -1.76 48.88
CA LEU A 260 -18.59 -1.81 48.80
C LEU A 260 -19.20 -2.97 49.60
N LEU A 261 -18.52 -4.12 49.63
CA LEU A 261 -18.94 -5.27 50.43
C LEU A 261 -18.87 -4.98 51.94
N LYS A 262 -17.86 -4.22 52.40
CA LYS A 262 -17.77 -3.79 53.81
C LYS A 262 -18.82 -2.73 54.13
N GLU A 263 -19.07 -1.79 53.22
CA GLU A 263 -20.07 -0.75 53.42
C GLU A 263 -21.49 -1.33 53.50
N ALA A 264 -21.77 -2.37 52.70
CA ALA A 264 -23.05 -3.07 52.70
C ALA A 264 -23.49 -3.58 54.08
N GLU A 265 -22.56 -3.85 55.01
CA GLU A 265 -22.85 -4.29 56.39
C GLU A 265 -23.66 -3.25 57.18
N TYR A 266 -23.58 -1.97 56.78
CA TYR A 266 -24.21 -0.84 57.48
C TYR A 266 -25.39 -0.22 56.70
N LEU A 267 -25.65 -0.68 55.47
CA LEU A 267 -26.69 -0.13 54.61
C LEU A 267 -28.00 -0.90 54.72
N SER A 268 -29.11 -0.24 54.41
CA SER A 268 -30.44 -0.86 54.35
C SER A 268 -31.33 -0.15 53.32
N GLY A 269 -32.43 -0.81 52.92
CA GLY A 269 -33.39 -0.23 51.97
C GLY A 269 -32.76 0.09 50.61
N GLU A 270 -33.06 1.28 50.09
CA GLU A 270 -32.62 1.74 48.75
C GLU A 270 -31.09 1.84 48.61
N ASP A 271 -30.39 2.27 49.67
CA ASP A 271 -28.93 2.39 49.65
C ASP A 271 -28.24 1.02 49.49
N LEU A 272 -28.77 -0.01 50.16
CA LEU A 272 -28.27 -1.38 50.03
C LEU A 272 -28.50 -1.92 48.62
N GLU A 273 -29.67 -1.64 48.03
CA GLU A 273 -29.98 -2.06 46.66
C GLU A 273 -29.07 -1.37 45.63
N SER A 274 -28.80 -0.08 45.80
CA SER A 274 -27.87 0.67 44.94
C SER A 274 -26.45 0.08 45.05
N ASN A 275 -25.95 -0.14 46.26
CA ASN A 275 -24.63 -0.72 46.49
C ASN A 275 -24.48 -2.13 45.86
N GLN A 276 -25.52 -2.96 45.92
CA GLN A 276 -25.54 -4.27 45.26
C GLN A 276 -25.47 -4.16 43.72
N LYS A 277 -26.13 -3.16 43.12
CA LYS A 277 -26.03 -2.89 41.67
C LYS A 277 -24.63 -2.45 41.27
N ASP A 278 -23.97 -1.64 42.10
CA ASP A 278 -22.59 -1.22 41.86
C ASP A 278 -21.62 -2.41 41.93
N ILE A 279 -21.78 -3.30 42.92
CA ILE A 279 -21.00 -4.55 43.02
C ILE A 279 -21.20 -5.40 41.77
N ALA A 280 -22.44 -5.64 41.34
CA ALA A 280 -22.73 -6.44 40.15
C ALA A 280 -22.12 -5.83 38.87
N THR A 281 -22.11 -4.50 38.77
CA THR A 281 -21.46 -3.78 37.66
C THR A 281 -19.95 -4.00 37.67
N ILE A 282 -19.31 -3.94 38.84
CA ILE A 282 -17.88 -4.23 38.98
C ILE A 282 -17.55 -5.68 38.59
N GLU A 283 -18.36 -6.65 39.03
CA GLU A 283 -18.17 -8.06 38.68
C GLU A 283 -18.24 -8.30 37.16
N SER A 284 -19.22 -7.70 36.49
CA SER A 284 -19.34 -7.75 35.03
C SER A 284 -18.13 -7.13 34.30
N ASN A 285 -17.62 -6.02 34.84
CA ASN A 285 -16.40 -5.38 34.30
C ASN A 285 -15.18 -6.28 34.46
N ILE A 286 -15.00 -6.94 35.62
CA ILE A 286 -13.92 -7.89 35.86
C ILE A 286 -14.02 -9.08 34.90
N GLU A 287 -15.21 -9.65 34.71
CA GLU A 287 -15.43 -10.76 33.77
C GLU A 287 -15.05 -10.37 32.33
N THR A 288 -15.48 -9.20 31.88
CA THR A 288 -15.15 -8.68 30.54
C THR A 288 -13.64 -8.48 30.35
N LYS A 289 -12.94 -7.98 31.37
CA LYS A 289 -11.48 -7.83 31.35
C LYS A 289 -10.78 -9.19 31.32
N ASN A 290 -11.26 -10.19 32.06
CA ASN A 290 -10.74 -11.55 32.04
C ASN A 290 -10.87 -12.21 30.65
N ARG A 291 -12.03 -12.09 30.00
CA ARG A 291 -12.21 -12.58 28.60
C ARG A 291 -11.26 -11.89 27.62
N SER A 292 -10.98 -10.61 27.83
CA SER A 292 -10.00 -9.86 27.03
C SER A 292 -8.57 -10.34 27.25
N ILE A 293 -8.19 -10.69 28.49
CA ILE A 293 -6.90 -11.30 28.82
C ILE A 293 -6.76 -12.67 28.14
N GLU A 294 -7.80 -13.50 28.19
CA GLU A 294 -7.80 -14.81 27.53
C GLU A 294 -7.58 -14.68 26.02
N THR A 295 -8.34 -13.80 25.36
CA THR A 295 -8.20 -13.53 23.92
C THR A 295 -6.80 -13.03 23.58
N ALA A 296 -6.24 -12.12 24.38
CA ALA A 296 -4.88 -11.62 24.18
C ALA A 296 -3.83 -12.74 24.35
N THR A 297 -4.04 -13.66 25.30
CA THR A 297 -3.14 -14.80 25.55
C THR A 297 -3.17 -15.79 24.38
N GLN A 298 -4.35 -16.16 23.88
CA GLN A 298 -4.49 -17.01 22.69
C GLN A 298 -3.84 -16.37 21.45
N ASN A 299 -3.94 -15.04 21.30
CA ASN A 299 -3.28 -14.33 20.21
C ASN A 299 -1.75 -14.36 20.35
N ILE A 300 -1.19 -14.27 21.57
CA ILE A 300 0.25 -14.44 21.80
C ILE A 300 0.70 -15.83 21.36
N GLU A 301 -0.02 -16.89 21.71
CA GLU A 301 0.31 -18.27 21.31
C GLU A 301 0.33 -18.44 19.78
N LYS A 302 -0.67 -17.88 19.09
CA LYS A 302 -0.70 -17.88 17.61
C LYS A 302 0.51 -17.15 17.01
N VAL A 303 0.91 -16.03 17.58
CA VAL A 303 2.08 -15.26 17.13
C VAL A 303 3.39 -16.02 17.41
N GLN A 304 3.50 -16.67 18.55
CA GLN A 304 4.66 -17.52 18.89
C GLN A 304 4.82 -18.69 17.91
N ALA A 305 3.72 -19.34 17.53
CA ALA A 305 3.75 -20.40 16.51
C ALA A 305 4.25 -19.88 15.15
N LYS A 306 3.85 -18.65 14.76
CA LYS A 306 4.36 -18.00 13.54
C LYS A 306 5.86 -17.72 13.61
N ILE A 307 6.36 -17.21 14.75
CA ILE A 307 7.80 -16.98 14.98
C ILE A 307 8.58 -18.30 14.86
N ALA A 308 8.08 -19.38 15.46
CA ALA A 308 8.73 -20.70 15.37
C ALA A 308 8.79 -21.22 13.92
N SER A 309 7.75 -20.98 13.12
CA SER A 309 7.75 -21.33 11.69
C SER A 309 8.77 -20.51 10.90
N LEU A 310 8.89 -19.21 11.18
CA LEU A 310 9.90 -18.33 10.59
C LEU A 310 11.32 -18.78 10.93
N GLU A 311 11.56 -19.23 12.17
CA GLU A 311 12.85 -19.75 12.61
C GLU A 311 13.25 -21.04 11.90
N LYS A 312 12.28 -21.96 11.71
CA LYS A 312 12.50 -23.15 10.89
C LYS A 312 12.86 -22.79 9.46
N LYS A 313 12.16 -21.84 8.84
CA LYS A 313 12.48 -21.36 7.49
C LYS A 313 13.86 -20.70 7.41
N ALA A 314 14.21 -19.83 8.37
CA ALA A 314 15.54 -19.21 8.42
C ALA A 314 16.66 -20.24 8.58
N THR A 315 16.43 -21.31 9.36
CA THR A 315 17.37 -22.42 9.51
C THR A 315 17.54 -23.15 8.19
N ALA A 316 16.44 -23.50 7.52
CA ALA A 316 16.45 -24.16 6.21
C ALA A 316 17.17 -23.34 5.13
N ILE A 317 17.09 -22.01 5.19
CA ILE A 317 17.84 -21.14 4.26
C ILE A 317 19.34 -21.17 4.58
N LYS A 318 19.71 -21.14 5.86
CA LYS A 318 21.12 -21.14 6.30
C LYS A 318 21.83 -22.47 6.03
N ASP A 319 21.13 -23.59 6.17
CA ASP A 319 21.67 -24.93 5.93
C ASP A 319 21.56 -25.38 4.47
N GLY A 320 20.91 -24.59 3.61
CA GLY A 320 20.77 -24.85 2.18
C GLY A 320 19.67 -25.85 1.82
N THR A 321 18.83 -26.28 2.76
CA THR A 321 17.70 -27.18 2.50
C THR A 321 16.45 -26.47 1.95
N PHE A 322 16.42 -25.15 2.02
CA PHE A 322 15.33 -24.35 1.45
C PHE A 322 15.46 -24.25 -0.08
N GLU A 323 14.51 -24.83 -0.81
CA GLU A 323 14.46 -24.75 -2.26
C GLU A 323 13.85 -23.42 -2.73
N PHE A 324 14.71 -22.59 -3.32
CA PHE A 324 14.32 -21.36 -3.96
C PHE A 324 13.86 -21.61 -5.42
N SER A 325 12.74 -21.01 -5.83
CA SER A 325 12.30 -21.04 -7.24
C SER A 325 13.35 -20.44 -8.16
N ASN A 326 13.58 -21.00 -9.35
CA ASN A 326 14.54 -20.44 -10.31
C ASN A 326 14.24 -18.97 -10.63
N PRO A 327 15.28 -18.13 -10.84
CA PRO A 327 15.09 -16.76 -11.31
C PRO A 327 14.31 -16.73 -12.63
N ILE A 328 13.42 -15.75 -12.76
CA ILE A 328 12.60 -15.54 -13.95
C ILE A 328 13.24 -14.45 -14.80
N GLU A 329 13.49 -14.75 -16.07
CA GLU A 329 14.05 -13.80 -17.02
C GLU A 329 12.99 -12.84 -17.56
N THR A 330 13.42 -11.64 -17.96
CA THR A 330 12.55 -10.65 -18.60
C THR A 330 12.14 -11.03 -20.02
N VAL A 331 10.86 -10.83 -20.30
CA VAL A 331 10.28 -10.86 -21.64
C VAL A 331 10.07 -9.42 -22.13
N GLU A 332 10.25 -9.18 -23.42
CA GLU A 332 9.98 -7.85 -24.00
C GLU A 332 8.47 -7.59 -24.02
N MET A 333 8.04 -6.40 -23.56
CA MET A 333 6.66 -5.95 -23.74
C MET A 333 6.41 -5.71 -25.23
N LYS A 334 5.39 -6.36 -25.78
CA LYS A 334 4.94 -6.15 -27.16
C LYS A 334 4.08 -4.90 -27.31
#